data_AF-A0A261BSJ5-F1
#
_entry.id   AF-A0A261BSJ5-F1
#
_cell.length_a   1.000
_cell.length_b   1.000
_cell.length_c   1.000
_cell.angle_alpha   90.00
_cell.angle_beta   90.00
_cell.angle_gamma   90.00
#
_symmetry.space_group_name_H-M   'P 1'
#
loop_
_entity.id
_entity.type
_entity.pdbx_description
1 polymer ?
#
loop_
_entity_poly.entity_id
_entity_poly.type
_entity_poly.pdbx_seq_one_letter_code
_entity_poly.pdbx_strand_id
1 'polypeptide(L)'
;MKSKPPLICPQLQKTSELKAEELEGEECVICLDVIEPEDETEMCGVCNSRDHKKCIQDWMELNRTCPSCRTGIVDNREFPPLS
;
A
#
# COMPACT_ATOMS: atom_id res chain seq x y z
N MET A 1 2.78 49.59 -4.96
CA MET A 1 1.74 48.80 -4.26
C MET A 1 0.94 48.03 -5.30
N LYS A 2 1.22 46.74 -5.49
CA LYS A 2 0.36 45.80 -6.21
C LYS A 2 0.48 44.47 -5.48
N SER A 3 -0.50 44.18 -4.62
CA SER A 3 -0.55 42.94 -3.84
C SER A 3 -0.67 41.75 -4.80
N LYS A 4 0.08 40.67 -4.54
CA LYS A 4 -0.07 39.42 -5.29
C LYS A 4 -1.46 38.82 -4.97
N PRO A 5 -2.25 38.44 -5.97
CA PRO A 5 -3.52 37.76 -5.74
C PRO A 5 -3.28 36.38 -5.10
N PRO A 6 -4.23 35.88 -4.30
CA PRO A 6 -4.07 34.60 -3.61
C PRO A 6 -4.05 33.46 -4.62
N LEU A 7 -3.15 32.50 -4.41
CA LEU A 7 -3.13 31.28 -5.20
C LEU A 7 -4.27 30.38 -4.72
N ILE A 8 -5.39 30.46 -5.41
CA ILE A 8 -6.43 29.44 -5.35
C ILE A 8 -6.52 28.90 -6.79
N CYS A 9 -6.31 27.59 -6.92
CA CYS A 9 -6.36 26.74 -8.12
C CYS A 9 -5.09 26.68 -9.01
N PRO A 10 -4.90 25.66 -9.88
CA PRO A 10 -5.48 24.30 -9.97
C PRO A 10 -4.50 23.26 -10.59
N GLN A 11 -4.08 22.20 -9.88
CA GLN A 11 -3.37 21.02 -10.46
C GLN A 11 -2.04 21.29 -11.23
N LEU A 12 -1.01 20.45 -11.02
CA LEU A 12 0.03 20.18 -12.02
C LEU A 12 1.18 21.21 -12.22
N GLN A 13 2.08 21.38 -11.25
CA GLN A 13 3.48 21.72 -11.55
C GLN A 13 4.33 20.45 -11.46
N LYS A 14 4.36 19.70 -12.57
CA LYS A 14 5.23 18.54 -12.75
C LYS A 14 6.68 18.90 -12.40
N THR A 15 7.26 18.26 -11.39
CA THR A 15 8.71 18.08 -11.34
C THR A 15 9.05 16.80 -12.07
N SER A 16 9.37 16.97 -13.35
CA SER A 16 10.29 16.08 -14.05
C SER A 16 11.57 15.92 -13.22
N GLU A 17 12.06 14.68 -13.14
CA GLU A 17 13.36 14.26 -12.57
C GLU A 17 13.42 13.98 -11.06
N LEU A 18 12.77 12.89 -10.62
CA LEU A 18 13.39 11.93 -9.70
C LEU A 18 13.00 10.52 -10.15
N LYS A 19 13.86 9.91 -10.97
CA LYS A 19 13.93 8.45 -11.07
C LYS A 19 14.80 8.00 -9.91
N ALA A 20 14.17 7.85 -8.76
CA ALA A 20 14.69 7.22 -7.56
C ALA A 20 13.58 6.30 -7.05
N GLU A 21 13.44 5.14 -7.68
CA GLU A 21 12.98 3.95 -6.98
C GLU A 21 13.82 3.77 -5.71
N GLU A 22 13.22 3.92 -4.53
CA GLU A 22 13.60 3.25 -3.27
C GLU A 22 12.65 3.72 -2.14
N LEU A 23 11.53 3.00 -1.96
CA LEU A 23 10.83 2.70 -0.69
C LEU A 23 10.68 3.81 0.40
N GLU A 24 10.77 5.10 0.10
CA GLU A 24 10.45 6.15 1.08
C GLU A 24 8.93 6.33 1.17
N GLY A 25 8.32 5.67 2.16
CA GLY A 25 6.95 5.96 2.60
C GLY A 25 5.86 5.01 2.09
N GLU A 26 6.11 3.70 2.02
CA GLU A 26 4.97 2.75 1.95
C GLU A 26 4.19 2.85 3.27
N GLU A 27 2.92 3.21 3.22
CA GLU A 27 2.04 3.28 4.40
C GLU A 27 1.25 1.97 4.53
N CYS A 28 1.22 1.40 5.74
CA CYS A 28 0.38 0.24 6.04
C CYS A 28 -1.08 0.67 6.02
N VAL A 29 -1.91 0.12 5.13
CA VAL A 29 -3.30 0.60 4.96
C VAL A 29 -4.22 0.20 6.12
N ILE A 30 -3.73 -0.67 7.01
CA ILE A 30 -4.47 -1.20 8.16
C ILE A 30 -4.30 -0.30 9.38
N CYS A 31 -3.06 0.06 9.76
CA CYS A 31 -2.81 0.94 10.89
C CYS A 31 -2.58 2.41 10.51
N LEU A 32 -2.37 2.69 9.22
CA LEU A 32 -2.07 4.02 8.66
C LEU A 32 -0.72 4.59 9.11
N ASP A 33 0.19 3.73 9.59
CA ASP A 33 1.57 4.10 9.92
C ASP A 33 2.51 3.80 8.74
N VAL A 34 3.60 4.57 8.67
CA VAL A 34 4.67 4.35 7.70
C VAL A 34 5.36 3.02 8.01
N ILE A 35 5.65 2.27 6.95
CA ILE A 35 6.45 1.05 7.01
C ILE A 35 7.93 1.45 7.03
N GLU A 36 8.62 1.13 8.10
CA GLU A 36 10.06 1.33 8.26
C GLU A 36 10.86 0.14 7.70
N PRO A 37 12.14 0.32 7.30
CA PRO A 37 12.97 -0.78 6.80
C PRO A 37 13.12 -1.97 7.76
N GLU A 38 13.01 -1.71 9.06
CA GLU A 38 13.10 -2.69 10.13
C GLU A 38 11.79 -3.47 10.35
N ASP A 39 10.68 -3.03 9.75
CA ASP A 39 9.38 -3.63 9.96
C ASP A 39 9.25 -4.99 9.25
N GLU A 40 8.72 -5.97 9.98
CA GLU A 40 8.25 -7.21 9.36
C GLU A 40 6.99 -6.90 8.53
N THR A 41 7.07 -7.19 7.24
CA THR A 41 6.02 -6.86 6.27
C THR A 41 5.65 -8.05 5.41
N GLU A 42 4.43 -8.03 4.92
CA GLU A 42 3.91 -9.02 3.97
C GLU A 42 3.37 -8.28 2.76
N MET A 43 3.56 -8.89 1.57
CA MET A 43 3.17 -8.29 0.30
C MET A 43 2.06 -9.11 -0.36
N CYS A 44 1.01 -8.44 -0.82
CA CYS A 44 -0.03 -9.09 -1.60
C CYS A 44 0.51 -9.52 -2.96
N GLY A 45 0.45 -10.82 -3.29
CA GLY A 45 0.91 -11.33 -4.59
C GLY A 45 0.08 -10.91 -5.81
N VAL A 46 -1.03 -10.16 -5.62
CA VAL A 46 -1.90 -9.68 -6.71
C VAL A 46 -1.68 -8.20 -7.00
N CYS A 47 -1.78 -7.34 -5.99
CA CYS A 47 -1.66 -5.89 -6.16
C CYS A 47 -0.33 -5.32 -5.65
N ASN A 48 0.55 -6.15 -5.10
CA ASN A 48 1.84 -5.77 -4.52
C ASN A 48 1.76 -4.71 -3.42
N SER A 49 0.59 -4.55 -2.76
CA SER A 49 0.52 -3.71 -1.56
C SER A 49 1.28 -4.39 -0.43
N ARG A 50 2.02 -3.60 0.34
CA ARG A 50 2.75 -4.04 1.52
C ARG A 50 2.04 -3.54 2.77
N ASP A 51 1.92 -4.41 3.76
CA ASP A 51 1.35 -4.11 5.06
C ASP A 51 2.25 -4.70 6.16
N HIS A 52 2.18 -4.17 7.38
CA HIS A 52 2.83 -4.81 8.52
C HIS A 52 2.33 -6.24 8.68
N LYS A 53 3.24 -7.18 8.91
CA LYS A 53 2.94 -8.61 9.01
C LYS A 53 1.91 -8.90 10.10
N LYS A 54 2.06 -8.26 11.27
CA LYS A 54 1.09 -8.37 12.36
C LYS A 54 -0.28 -7.83 11.94
N CYS A 55 -0.32 -6.65 11.30
CA CYS A 55 -1.57 -6.04 10.86
C CYS A 55 -2.30 -6.92 9.85
N ILE A 56 -1.61 -7.48 8.85
CA ILE A 56 -2.25 -8.36 7.88
C ILE A 56 -2.68 -9.68 8.52
N GLN A 57 -1.91 -10.22 9.47
CA GLN A 57 -2.28 -11.46 10.16
C GLN A 57 -3.56 -11.27 10.98
N ASP A 58 -3.64 -10.22 11.79
CA ASP A 58 -4.83 -9.87 12.58
C ASP A 58 -6.04 -9.60 11.65
N TRP A 59 -5.81 -8.92 10.51
CA TRP A 59 -6.84 -8.70 9.51
C TRP A 59 -7.37 -10.03 8.94
N MET A 60 -6.50 -11.00 8.67
CA MET A 60 -6.85 -12.29 8.06
C MET A 60 -7.64 -13.22 8.98
N GLU A 61 -7.57 -13.03 10.29
CA GLU A 61 -8.41 -13.76 11.25
C GLU A 61 -9.91 -13.47 11.03
N LEU A 62 -10.24 -12.25 10.59
CA LEU A 62 -11.60 -11.78 10.36
C LEU A 62 -11.96 -11.67 8.86
N ASN A 63 -10.99 -11.35 8.02
CA ASN A 63 -11.17 -11.03 6.61
C ASN A 63 -10.19 -11.82 5.74
N ARG A 64 -10.65 -12.82 4.98
CA ARG A 64 -9.78 -13.63 4.10
C ARG A 64 -9.47 -12.97 2.75
N THR A 65 -9.33 -11.65 2.73
CA THR A 65 -9.15 -10.83 1.51
C THR A 65 -8.11 -9.76 1.73
N CYS A 66 -7.34 -9.41 0.71
CA CYS A 66 -6.40 -8.28 0.76
C CYS A 66 -7.13 -6.95 1.10
N PRO A 67 -6.64 -6.14 2.05
CA PRO A 67 -7.25 -4.86 2.40
C PRO A 67 -7.24 -3.85 1.23
N SER A 68 -6.23 -3.92 0.36
CA SER A 68 -6.04 -3.00 -0.77
C SER A 68 -6.86 -3.38 -2.00
N CYS A 69 -6.75 -4.63 -2.48
CA CYS A 69 -7.41 -5.05 -3.73
C CYS A 69 -8.65 -5.93 -3.53
N ARG A 70 -8.97 -6.33 -2.29
CA ARG A 70 -10.10 -7.21 -1.94
C ARG A 70 -10.06 -8.61 -2.57
N THR A 71 -8.96 -8.97 -3.23
CA THR A 71 -8.78 -10.32 -3.76
C THR A 71 -8.63 -11.30 -2.60
N GLY A 72 -9.38 -12.39 -2.65
CA GLY A 72 -9.29 -13.47 -1.68
C GLY A 72 -7.91 -14.12 -1.72
N ILE A 73 -7.35 -14.41 -0.55
CA ILE A 73 -6.12 -15.20 -0.47
C ILE A 73 -6.54 -16.67 -0.62
N VAL A 74 -6.24 -17.26 -1.77
CA VAL A 74 -6.46 -18.68 -2.02
C VAL A 74 -5.23 -19.43 -1.54
N ASP A 75 -5.36 -20.20 -0.46
CA ASP A 75 -4.33 -21.17 -0.10
C ASP A 75 -4.39 -22.34 -1.09
N ASN A 76 -3.37 -22.41 -1.96
CA ASN A 76 -3.22 -23.49 -2.93
C ASN A 76 -3.02 -24.88 -2.27
N ARG A 77 -2.76 -24.95 -0.95
CA ARG A 77 -2.67 -26.20 -0.19
C ARG A 77 -4.03 -26.72 0.24
N GLU A 78 -4.99 -25.85 0.52
CA GLU A 78 -6.35 -26.25 0.93
C GLU A 78 -7.21 -26.63 -0.28
N PHE A 79 -6.93 -26.05 -1.44
CA PHE A 79 -7.61 -26.35 -2.70
C PHE A 79 -6.61 -26.76 -3.78
N PRO A 80 -6.08 -28.01 -3.72
CA PRO A 80 -5.23 -28.51 -4.78
C PRO A 80 -6.02 -28.50 -6.10
N PRO A 81 -5.37 -28.16 -7.23
CA PRO A 81 -6.01 -28.25 -8.53
C PRO A 81 -6.47 -29.70 -8.75
N LEU A 82 -7.71 -29.86 -9.20
CA LEU A 82 -8.25 -31.15 -9.63
C LEU A 82 -7.54 -31.54 -10.92
N SER A 83 -6.40 -32.22 -10.79
CA SER A 83 -5.69 -32.92 -11.87
C SER A 83 -6.39 -34.21 -12.24
#